data_AF-A0A954Y9G1-F1
#
_entry.id   AF-A0A954Y9G1-F1
#
_cell.length_a   1.000
_cell.length_b   1.000
_cell.length_c   1.000
_cell.angle_alpha   90.00
_cell.angle_beta   90.00
_cell.angle_gamma   90.00
#
_symmetry.space_group_name_H-M   'P 1'
#
loop_
_entity.id
_entity.type
_entity.pdbx_description
1 polymer ?
#
loop_
_entity_poly.entity_id
_entity_poly.type
_entity_poly.pdbx_seq_one_letter_code
_entity_poly.pdbx_strand_id
1 'polypeptide(L)'
;MFLPVLAASGQPLRLPGQGEAANPGLRDPPDLKAFPPEFWQRVNRSVEGGLAWLASQQQPDPSFRTRDSGQPGVTSLCVLAFLSAGHQPSEGPYGEPIEKAIKFAMSCQRDDGLLSYRAPSMPVEDWRNATHAASYNHGI
;
A
#
# COMPACT_ATOMS: atom_id res chain seq x y z
N MET A 1 -4.63 13.04 -45.22
CA MET A 1 -3.62 11.97 -45.04
C MET A 1 -3.77 11.48 -43.61
N PHE A 2 -4.58 10.43 -43.41
CA PHE A 2 -4.89 9.84 -42.12
C PHE A 2 -4.00 8.61 -41.93
N LEU A 3 -3.23 8.56 -40.85
CA LEU A 3 -2.56 7.35 -40.37
C LEU A 3 -3.38 6.77 -39.22
N PRO A 4 -3.71 5.46 -39.20
CA PRO A 4 -4.41 4.85 -38.09
C PRO A 4 -3.40 4.54 -36.96
N VAL A 5 -3.70 5.02 -35.76
CA VAL A 5 -3.06 4.54 -34.53
C VAL A 5 -3.60 3.15 -34.25
N LEU A 6 -2.73 2.14 -34.42
CA LEU A 6 -3.02 0.75 -34.13
C LEU A 6 -3.29 0.60 -32.62
N ALA A 7 -4.49 0.14 -32.27
CA ALA A 7 -4.88 -0.18 -30.91
C ALA A 7 -3.89 -1.22 -30.33
N ALA A 8 -3.17 -0.83 -29.28
CA ALA A 8 -2.41 -1.76 -28.46
C ALA A 8 -3.43 -2.64 -27.71
N SER A 9 -3.69 -3.82 -28.25
CA SER A 9 -4.42 -4.88 -27.56
C SER A 9 -3.72 -5.14 -26.22
N GLY A 10 -4.43 -4.91 -25.12
CA GLY A 10 -3.95 -5.11 -23.74
C GLY A 10 -3.72 -6.58 -23.37
N GLN A 11 -2.83 -7.26 -24.09
CA GLN A 11 -2.32 -8.56 -23.67
C GLN A 11 -1.15 -8.33 -22.71
N PRO A 12 -1.20 -8.90 -21.48
CA PRO A 12 -0.05 -8.87 -20.60
C PRO A 12 1.12 -9.59 -21.29
N LEU A 13 2.32 -9.02 -21.14
CA LEU A 13 3.58 -9.58 -21.63
C LEU A 13 3.74 -11.01 -21.11
N ARG A 14 3.47 -12.00 -21.98
CA ARG A 14 3.64 -13.42 -21.66
C ARG A 14 5.08 -13.81 -21.98
N LEU A 15 5.92 -13.87 -20.95
CA LEU A 15 7.29 -14.39 -21.09
C LEU A 15 7.23 -15.88 -21.52
N PRO A 16 8.06 -16.32 -22.47
CA PRO A 16 8.09 -17.72 -22.88
C PRO A 16 8.56 -18.58 -21.72
N GLY A 17 7.73 -19.55 -21.29
CA GLY A 17 8.06 -20.50 -20.23
C GLY A 17 7.13 -20.51 -19.01
N GLN A 18 6.11 -19.67 -18.95
CA GLN A 18 5.13 -19.71 -17.85
C GLN A 18 4.05 -20.78 -18.10
N GLY A 19 4.45 -22.05 -17.94
CA GLY A 19 3.60 -22.98 -17.20
C GLY A 19 3.50 -22.45 -15.77
N GLU A 20 2.35 -22.66 -15.13
CA GLU A 20 2.00 -22.31 -13.76
C GLU A 20 3.16 -22.58 -12.79
N ALA A 21 4.09 -21.61 -12.67
CA ALA A 21 5.32 -21.81 -11.95
C ALA A 21 4.99 -21.61 -10.48
N ALA A 22 4.71 -22.73 -9.81
CA ALA A 22 4.74 -22.81 -8.36
C ALA A 22 5.96 -22.03 -7.86
N ASN A 23 5.74 -21.10 -6.93
CA ASN A 23 6.81 -20.30 -6.33
C ASN A 23 7.86 -21.26 -5.74
N PRO A 24 9.08 -21.34 -6.30
CA PRO A 24 10.06 -22.38 -5.95
C PRO A 24 10.57 -22.27 -4.51
N GLY A 25 10.27 -21.17 -3.80
CA GLY A 25 10.59 -21.00 -2.39
C GLY A 25 9.56 -21.56 -1.41
N LEU A 26 8.38 -21.98 -1.89
CA LEU A 26 7.30 -22.46 -1.02
C LEU A 26 7.33 -23.98 -0.95
N ARG A 27 7.97 -24.51 0.10
CA ARG A 27 7.96 -25.93 0.44
C ARG A 27 6.54 -26.25 0.92
N ASP A 28 5.73 -26.86 0.06
CA ASP A 28 4.28 -27.12 0.23
C ASP A 28 3.38 -25.89 0.01
N PRO A 29 3.15 -25.47 -1.24
CA PRO A 29 2.19 -24.41 -1.53
C PRO A 29 0.78 -24.84 -1.10
N PRO A 30 -0.04 -23.93 -0.53
CA PRO A 30 -1.41 -24.26 -0.15
C PRO A 30 -2.21 -24.67 -1.39
N ASP A 31 -2.94 -25.78 -1.29
CA ASP A 31 -3.88 -26.17 -2.33
C ASP A 31 -5.09 -25.24 -2.32
N LEU A 32 -5.07 -24.24 -3.20
CA LEU A 32 -6.16 -23.27 -3.32
C LEU A 32 -7.50 -23.91 -3.75
N LYS A 33 -7.45 -25.13 -4.33
CA LYS A 33 -8.63 -25.91 -4.74
C LYS A 33 -9.21 -26.72 -3.58
N ALA A 34 -8.52 -26.80 -2.44
CA ALA A 34 -9.03 -27.45 -1.23
C ALA A 34 -10.26 -26.74 -0.64
N PHE A 35 -10.49 -25.48 -1.03
CA PHE A 35 -11.67 -24.72 -0.65
C PHE A 35 -12.60 -24.52 -1.84
N PRO A 36 -13.93 -24.63 -1.64
CA PRO A 36 -14.87 -24.45 -2.72
C PRO A 36 -14.97 -22.96 -3.12
N PRO A 37 -15.41 -22.62 -4.35
CA PRO A 37 -15.39 -21.23 -4.84
C PRO A 37 -16.13 -20.22 -3.96
N GLU A 38 -17.22 -20.62 -3.30
CA GLU A 38 -17.99 -19.78 -2.38
C GLU A 38 -17.18 -19.34 -1.15
N PHE A 39 -16.16 -20.11 -0.74
CA PHE A 39 -15.26 -19.71 0.33
C PHE A 39 -14.47 -18.45 -0.07
N TRP A 40 -13.88 -18.46 -1.27
CA TRP A 40 -13.11 -17.33 -1.79
C TRP A 40 -13.98 -16.10 -2.03
N GLN A 41 -15.23 -16.27 -2.47
CA GLN A 41 -16.19 -15.17 -2.60
C GLN A 41 -16.48 -14.50 -1.24
N ARG A 42 -16.60 -15.28 -0.16
CA ARG A 42 -16.80 -14.74 1.20
C ARG A 42 -15.56 -13.99 1.69
N VAL A 43 -14.37 -14.51 1.41
CA VAL A 43 -13.10 -13.83 1.73
C VAL A 43 -13.02 -12.49 0.99
N ASN A 44 -13.24 -12.49 -0.33
CA ASN A 44 -13.21 -11.28 -1.14
C ASN A 44 -14.20 -10.23 -0.64
N ARG A 45 -15.44 -10.63 -0.32
CA ARG A 45 -16.44 -9.72 0.25
C ARG A 45 -15.99 -9.10 1.58
N SER A 46 -15.28 -9.88 2.40
CA SER A 46 -14.74 -9.39 3.67
C SER A 46 -13.62 -8.38 3.44
N VAL A 47 -12.74 -8.64 2.47
CA VAL A 47 -11.67 -7.72 2.07
C VAL A 47 -12.26 -6.42 1.51
N GLU A 48 -13.20 -6.50 0.58
CA GLU A 48 -13.90 -5.34 -0.01
C GLU A 48 -14.58 -4.49 1.07
N GLY A 49 -15.27 -5.11 2.02
CA GLY A 49 -15.88 -4.42 3.15
C GLY A 49 -14.85 -3.72 4.04
N GLY A 50 -13.71 -4.36 4.30
CA GLY A 50 -12.60 -3.77 5.05
C GLY A 50 -12.00 -2.55 4.34
N LEU A 51 -11.77 -2.64 3.02
CA LEU A 51 -11.25 -1.54 2.22
C LEU A 51 -12.24 -0.37 2.13
N ALA A 52 -13.53 -0.65 1.98
CA ALA A 52 -14.57 0.36 1.97
C ALA A 52 -14.65 1.09 3.32
N TRP A 53 -14.58 0.35 4.43
CA TRP A 53 -14.48 0.96 5.75
C TRP A 53 -13.21 1.80 5.88
N LEU A 54 -12.06 1.28 5.44
CA LEU A 54 -10.80 1.99 5.52
C LEU A 54 -10.86 3.31 4.77
N ALA A 55 -11.37 3.32 3.54
CA ALA A 55 -11.58 4.52 2.74
C ALA A 55 -12.44 5.57 3.48
N SER A 56 -13.48 5.13 4.21
CA SER A 56 -14.31 6.01 5.03
C SER A 56 -13.59 6.63 6.24
N GLN A 57 -12.43 6.09 6.63
CA GLN A 57 -11.62 6.61 7.73
C GLN A 57 -10.56 7.64 7.27
N GLN A 58 -10.42 7.88 5.96
CA GLN A 58 -9.52 8.92 5.46
C GLN A 58 -10.02 10.30 5.92
N GLN A 59 -9.09 11.12 6.40
CA GLN A 59 -9.34 12.44 6.95
C GLN A 59 -9.21 13.54 5.88
N PRO A 60 -9.64 14.78 6.17
CA PRO A 60 -9.48 15.91 5.26
C PRO A 60 -8.04 16.33 4.98
N ASP A 61 -7.06 15.90 5.80
CA ASP A 61 -5.62 16.08 5.61
C ASP A 61 -4.96 14.89 4.88
N PRO A 62 -5.71 14.21 4.00
CA PRO A 62 -5.50 12.88 3.44
C PRO A 62 -4.88 11.74 4.27
N SER A 63 -4.65 11.92 5.57
CA SER A 63 -4.17 10.87 6.47
C SER A 63 -5.29 9.88 6.83
N PHE A 64 -4.94 8.69 7.30
CA PHE A 64 -5.93 7.79 7.92
C PHE A 64 -5.97 7.98 9.43
N ARG A 65 -7.17 7.95 10.01
CA ARG A 65 -7.38 8.24 11.45
C ARG A 65 -6.47 7.41 12.37
N THR A 66 -5.59 8.08 13.11
CA THR A 66 -4.80 7.51 14.21
C THR A 66 -4.26 8.64 15.10
N ARG A 67 -3.43 8.31 16.09
CA ARG A 67 -2.62 9.29 16.83
C ARG A 67 -1.51 9.82 15.93
N ASP A 68 -1.14 11.08 16.08
CA ASP A 68 -0.05 11.72 15.32
C ASP A 68 1.28 10.95 15.40
N SER A 69 1.58 10.32 16.54
CA SER A 69 2.78 9.48 16.72
C SER A 69 2.77 8.20 15.89
N GLY A 70 1.62 7.81 15.34
CA GLY A 70 1.50 6.69 14.41
C GLY A 70 1.64 7.10 12.95
N GLN A 71 1.72 8.40 12.66
CA GLN A 71 1.91 8.92 11.31
C GLN A 71 3.39 9.18 11.00
N PRO A 72 3.84 8.97 9.75
CA PRO A 72 3.04 8.56 8.59
C PRO A 72 2.78 7.04 8.49
N GLY A 73 3.33 6.23 9.39
CA GLY A 73 3.35 4.76 9.28
C GLY A 73 1.97 4.12 9.09
N VAL A 74 0.96 4.52 9.87
CA VAL A 74 -0.41 3.99 9.74
C VAL A 74 -1.00 4.33 8.37
N THR A 75 -0.85 5.56 7.90
CA THR A 75 -1.33 5.96 6.56
C THR A 75 -0.66 5.14 5.47
N SER A 76 0.64 4.90 5.56
CA SER A 76 1.38 4.06 4.61
C SER A 76 0.90 2.60 4.60
N LEU A 77 0.60 2.02 5.77
CA LEU A 77 0.04 0.66 5.86
C LEU A 77 -1.37 0.59 5.25
N CYS A 78 -2.19 1.64 5.43
CA CYS A 78 -3.50 1.72 4.81
C CYS A 78 -3.38 1.71 3.28
N VAL A 79 -2.46 2.51 2.72
CA VAL A 79 -2.14 2.50 1.28
C VAL A 79 -1.70 1.10 0.83
N LEU A 80 -0.82 0.45 1.59
CA LEU A 80 -0.34 -0.89 1.25
C LEU A 80 -1.48 -1.93 1.18
N ALA A 81 -2.50 -1.81 2.04
CA ALA A 81 -3.68 -2.69 2.00
C ALA A 81 -4.45 -2.55 0.67
N PHE A 82 -4.67 -1.33 0.19
CA PHE A 82 -5.30 -1.09 -1.12
C PHE A 82 -4.48 -1.64 -2.27
N LEU A 83 -3.16 -1.37 -2.27
CA LEU A 83 -2.25 -1.86 -3.32
C LEU A 83 -2.19 -3.39 -3.34
N SER A 84 -2.16 -4.03 -2.18
CA SER A 84 -2.13 -5.50 -2.06
C SER A 84 -3.41 -6.16 -2.58
N ALA A 85 -4.54 -5.44 -2.54
CA ALA A 85 -5.81 -5.87 -3.15
C ALA A 85 -5.91 -5.56 -4.66
N GLY A 86 -4.88 -4.95 -5.26
CA GLY A 86 -4.81 -4.65 -6.69
C GLY A 86 -5.41 -3.29 -7.09
N HIS A 87 -5.73 -2.42 -6.14
CA HIS A 87 -6.10 -1.04 -6.45
C HIS A 87 -4.87 -0.20 -6.78
N GLN A 88 -5.01 0.77 -7.70
CA GLN A 88 -3.91 1.59 -8.17
C GLN A 88 -4.16 3.07 -7.86
N PRO A 89 -3.11 3.88 -7.60
CA PRO A 89 -3.25 5.33 -7.52
C PRO A 89 -3.83 5.89 -8.82
N SER A 90 -4.64 6.96 -8.70
CA SER A 90 -5.27 7.66 -9.83
C SER A 90 -6.26 6.83 -10.68
N GLU A 91 -6.53 5.56 -10.33
CA GLU A 91 -7.46 4.69 -11.05
C GLU A 91 -8.53 4.08 -10.14
N GLY A 92 -9.72 3.86 -10.71
CA GLY A 92 -10.81 3.18 -10.03
C GLY A 92 -11.36 3.93 -8.80
N PRO A 93 -12.15 3.26 -7.95
CA PRO A 93 -12.89 3.92 -6.87
C PRO A 93 -12.00 4.42 -5.72
N TYR A 94 -10.80 3.88 -5.55
CA TYR A 94 -9.86 4.27 -4.49
C TYR A 94 -8.64 5.04 -5.00
N GLY A 95 -8.55 5.33 -6.30
CA GLY A 95 -7.35 5.92 -6.90
C GLY A 95 -6.97 7.28 -6.33
N GLU A 96 -7.95 8.19 -6.21
CA GLU A 96 -7.73 9.50 -5.60
C GLU A 96 -7.40 9.42 -4.09
N PRO A 97 -8.14 8.65 -3.26
CA PRO A 97 -7.78 8.38 -1.87
C PRO A 97 -6.34 7.89 -1.69
N ILE A 98 -5.92 6.90 -2.49
CA ILE A 98 -4.57 6.32 -2.46
C ILE A 98 -3.53 7.38 -2.82
N GLU A 99 -3.74 8.10 -3.93
CA GLU A 99 -2.80 9.11 -4.40
C GLU A 99 -2.59 10.22 -3.36
N LYS A 100 -3.67 10.71 -2.75
CA LYS A 100 -3.59 11.74 -1.72
C LYS A 100 -2.89 11.25 -0.45
N ALA A 101 -3.13 10.00 -0.04
CA ALA A 101 -2.45 9.40 1.12
C ALA A 101 -0.95 9.20 0.88
N ILE A 102 -0.55 8.82 -0.34
CA ILE A 102 0.88 8.75 -0.74
C ILE A 102 1.52 10.14 -0.63
N LYS A 103 0.87 11.18 -1.16
CA LYS A 103 1.35 12.57 -1.06
C LYS A 103 1.47 13.02 0.40
N PHE A 104 0.52 12.66 1.26
CA PHE A 104 0.61 12.92 2.70
C PHE A 104 1.85 12.24 3.32
N ALA A 105 2.07 10.95 3.05
CA ALA A 105 3.22 10.23 3.60
C ALA A 105 4.55 10.86 3.15
N MET A 106 4.65 11.29 1.87
CA MET A 106 5.82 12.01 1.36
C MET A 106 6.00 13.36 2.02
N SER A 107 4.92 14.08 2.34
CA SER A 107 5.00 15.37 3.04
C SER A 107 5.51 15.26 4.48
N CYS A 108 5.54 14.05 5.04
CA CYS A 108 6.12 13.79 6.37
C CYS A 108 7.65 13.55 6.33
N GLN A 109 8.27 13.59 5.15
CA GLN A 109 9.73 13.52 5.04
C GLN A 109 10.36 14.84 5.46
N ARG A 110 11.34 14.76 6.36
CA ARG A 110 12.14 15.88 6.84
C ARG A 110 13.41 16.03 6.01
N ASP A 111 14.08 17.18 6.15
CA ASP A 111 15.31 17.49 5.41
C ASP A 111 16.46 16.50 5.67
N ASP A 112 16.46 15.85 6.85
CA ASP A 112 17.41 14.82 7.25
C ASP A 112 17.03 13.40 6.77
N GLY A 113 15.94 13.27 6.02
CA GLY A 113 15.40 12.01 5.51
C GLY A 113 14.50 11.25 6.48
N LEU A 114 14.31 11.73 7.72
CA LEU A 114 13.41 11.10 8.67
C LEU A 114 11.95 11.25 8.24
N LEU A 115 11.21 10.14 8.22
CA LEU A 115 9.76 10.14 8.01
C LEU A 115 9.04 10.25 9.35
N SER A 116 8.51 11.44 9.66
CA SER A 116 7.73 11.65 10.88
C SER A 116 6.74 12.79 10.71
N TYR A 117 5.50 12.58 11.16
CA TYR A 117 4.47 13.62 11.09
C TYR A 117 4.69 14.74 12.12
N ARG A 118 5.26 14.42 13.29
CA ARG A 118 5.69 15.40 14.29
C ARG A 118 7.19 15.31 14.54
N ALA A 119 7.84 16.44 14.74
CA ALA A 119 9.23 16.43 15.19
C ALA A 119 9.31 15.75 16.58
N PRO A 120 10.33 14.91 16.84
CA PRO A 120 10.56 14.37 18.19
C PRO A 120 10.66 15.50 19.21
N SER A 121 10.06 15.31 20.39
CA SER A 121 9.98 16.32 21.45
C SER A 121 11.32 16.65 22.10
N MET A 122 12.35 15.83 21.84
CA MET A 122 13.72 16.06 22.29
C MET A 122 14.65 16.01 21.09
N PRO A 123 15.59 16.95 20.94
CA PRO A 123 16.77 16.70 20.13
C PRO A 123 17.54 15.59 20.82
N VAL A 124 17.41 14.36 20.36
CA VAL A 124 18.41 13.32 20.63
C VAL A 124 19.62 13.61 19.75
N GLU A 125 20.22 14.79 19.94
CA GLU A 125 21.48 15.17 19.35
C GLU A 125 22.60 14.58 20.21
N ASP A 126 22.86 13.28 20.02
CA ASP A 126 24.22 12.78 20.19
C ASP A 126 24.95 12.90 18.84
N TRP A 127 26.08 13.58 18.88
CA TRP A 127 26.15 14.94 18.32
C TRP A 127 26.59 15.05 16.86
N ARG A 128 26.76 13.93 16.14
CA ARG A 128 27.33 13.94 14.78
C ARG A 128 26.46 13.32 13.69
N ASN A 129 25.38 12.59 14.00
CA ASN A 129 24.61 11.86 12.98
C ASN A 129 23.13 11.66 13.34
N ALA A 130 22.31 11.42 12.31
CA ALA A 130 20.85 11.34 12.36
C ALA A 130 20.30 10.26 13.32
N THR A 131 19.54 10.68 14.31
CA THR A 131 18.80 9.82 15.24
C THR A 131 17.43 9.44 14.66
N HIS A 132 17.36 8.25 14.06
CA HIS A 132 16.19 7.77 13.29
C HIS A 132 15.03 7.18 14.13
N ALA A 133 15.16 7.09 15.46
CA ALA A 133 14.20 6.38 16.30
C ALA A 133 13.24 7.33 17.02
N ALA A 134 12.53 8.18 16.26
CA ALA A 134 11.43 8.95 16.80
C ALA A 134 10.12 8.19 16.59
N SER A 135 9.80 7.32 17.55
CA SER A 135 8.47 6.70 17.76
C SER A 135 8.19 5.39 16.99
N TYR A 136 8.05 4.30 17.76
CA TYR A 136 7.60 2.95 17.37
C TYR A 136 8.57 2.09 16.53
N ASN A 137 9.24 1.15 17.20
CA ASN A 137 10.08 0.11 16.57
C ASN A 137 9.57 -1.30 16.92
N HIS A 138 8.26 -1.55 16.76
CA HIS A 138 7.80 -2.93 16.67
C HIS A 138 7.90 -3.36 15.21
N GLY A 139 8.93 -4.16 14.93
CA GLY A 139 9.11 -4.81 13.63
C GLY A 139 7.85 -5.58 13.24
N ILE A 140 7.43 -5.37 12.00
CA ILE A 140 6.41 -6.18 11.33
C ILE A 140 6.98 -7.55 10.96
#